data_AF-A0A9E0TA54-F1
#
_entry.id   AF-A0A9E0TA54-F1
#
_cell.length_a   1.000
_cell.length_b   1.000
_cell.length_c   1.000
_cell.angle_alpha   90.00
_cell.angle_beta   90.00
_cell.angle_gamma   90.00
#
_symmetry.space_group_name_H-M   'P 1'
#
loop_
_entity.id
_entity.type
_entity.pdbx_description
1 polymer ?
#
loop_
_entity_poly.entity_id
_entity_poly.type
_entity_poly.pdbx_seq_one_letter_code
_entity_poly.pdbx_strand_id
1 'polypeptide(L)'
;MPHSTHEYAPVKIGIVSISDRASSGDYEDKGLPALHDWLKRALHNPLQFEPRLIPDEKDRISATLVELVDAGCSLVLTTGGTGRALRDVTP
;
A
#
# COMPACT_ATOMS: atom_id res chain seq x y z
N MET A 1 -10.84 -11.11 -36.23
CA MET A 1 -11.47 -11.23 -34.90
C MET A 1 -11.17 -9.96 -34.11
N PRO A 2 -12.13 -9.03 -33.94
CA PRO A 2 -11.90 -7.87 -33.09
C PRO A 2 -11.76 -8.35 -31.63
N HIS A 3 -10.66 -7.97 -30.96
CA HIS A 3 -10.53 -8.21 -29.53
C HIS A 3 -11.63 -7.43 -28.82
N SER A 4 -12.55 -8.14 -28.19
CA SER A 4 -13.57 -7.56 -27.31
C SER A 4 -12.88 -6.69 -26.28
N THR A 5 -13.18 -5.39 -26.31
CA THR A 5 -12.85 -4.40 -25.28
C THR A 5 -13.43 -4.86 -23.95
N HIS A 6 -12.71 -5.71 -23.22
CA HIS A 6 -13.00 -5.97 -21.82
C HIS A 6 -12.53 -4.73 -21.07
N GLU A 7 -13.49 -3.88 -20.71
CA GLU A 7 -13.26 -2.83 -19.73
C GLU A 7 -12.76 -3.53 -18.46
N TYR A 8 -11.51 -3.28 -18.08
CA TYR A 8 -10.90 -3.92 -16.93
C TYR A 8 -11.74 -3.61 -15.68
N ALA A 9 -12.08 -4.64 -14.90
CA ALA A 9 -12.87 -4.44 -13.67
C ALA A 9 -12.11 -3.52 -12.69
N PRO A 10 -12.80 -2.66 -11.91
CA PRO A 10 -12.17 -1.86 -10.89
C PRO A 10 -11.45 -2.72 -9.85
N VAL A 11 -10.26 -2.27 -9.41
CA VAL A 11 -9.47 -2.97 -8.39
C VAL A 11 -9.21 -2.03 -7.22
N LYS A 12 -9.45 -2.55 -6.01
CA LYS A 12 -9.16 -1.85 -4.76
C LYS A 12 -7.79 -2.29 -4.24
N ILE A 13 -6.89 -1.35 -3.99
CA ILE A 13 -5.50 -1.61 -3.61
C ILE A 13 -5.17 -0.87 -2.31
N GLY A 14 -4.73 -1.62 -1.31
CA GLY A 14 -4.15 -1.06 -0.09
C GLY A 14 -2.69 -0.67 -0.34
N ILE A 15 -2.32 0.57 -0.02
CA ILE A 15 -0.92 1.00 -0.03
C ILE A 15 -0.54 1.46 1.37
N VAL A 16 0.51 0.87 1.94
CA VAL A 16 0.90 1.07 3.33
C VAL A 16 2.34 1.57 3.38
N SER A 17 2.54 2.77 3.91
CA SER A 17 3.88 3.26 4.28
C SER A 17 4.11 3.01 5.77
N ILE A 18 5.18 2.32 6.09
CA ILE A 18 5.59 1.94 7.43
C ILE A 18 6.86 2.72 7.74
N SER A 19 6.72 3.72 8.61
CA SER A 19 7.83 4.61 8.99
C SER A 19 7.45 5.41 10.23
N ASP A 20 8.20 5.21 11.31
CA ASP A 20 8.04 6.04 12.52
C ASP A 20 8.11 7.54 12.23
N ARG A 21 9.11 7.95 11.43
CA ARG A 21 9.39 9.37 11.15
C ARG A 21 8.35 10.03 10.27
N ALA A 22 7.80 9.28 9.32
CA ALA A 22 6.72 9.81 8.48
C ALA A 22 5.40 9.82 9.26
N SER A 23 5.13 8.79 10.06
CA SER A 23 3.96 8.73 10.92
C SER A 23 3.96 9.79 12.04
N SER A 24 5.12 10.22 12.52
CA SER A 24 5.24 11.31 13.51
C SER A 24 5.11 12.72 12.89
N GLY A 25 5.16 12.82 11.55
CA GLY A 25 5.15 14.09 10.83
C GLY A 25 6.52 14.77 10.71
N ASP A 26 7.59 14.15 11.20
CA ASP A 26 8.96 14.67 11.10
C ASP A 26 9.54 14.57 9.68
N TYR A 27 8.94 13.72 8.85
CA TYR A 27 9.38 13.48 7.48
C TYR A 27 8.18 13.34 6.55
N GLU A 28 8.24 13.96 5.37
CA GLU A 28 7.21 13.80 4.35
C GLU A 28 7.25 12.37 3.78
N ASP A 29 6.11 11.67 3.80
CA ASP A 29 6.03 10.36 3.20
C ASP A 29 6.19 10.43 1.67
N LYS A 30 7.25 9.80 1.16
CA LYS A 30 7.49 9.63 -0.27
C LYS A 30 7.09 8.25 -0.77
N GLY A 31 6.76 7.33 0.15
CA GLY A 31 6.40 5.95 -0.17
C GLY A 31 5.04 5.84 -0.85
N LEU A 32 3.99 6.40 -0.23
CA LEU A 32 2.63 6.37 -0.77
C LEU A 32 2.53 7.07 -2.13
N PRO A 33 3.08 8.29 -2.35
CA PRO A 33 3.06 8.91 -3.67
C PRO A 33 3.74 8.06 -4.74
N ALA A 34 4.91 7.47 -4.42
CA ALA A 34 5.65 6.64 -5.37
C ALA A 34 4.90 5.36 -5.74
N LEU A 35 4.29 4.67 -4.76
CA LEU A 35 3.47 3.48 -5.00
C LEU A 35 2.24 3.82 -5.84
N HIS A 36 1.54 4.90 -5.50
CA HIS A 36 0.36 5.37 -6.21
C HIS A 36 0.67 5.65 -7.69
N ASP A 37 1.73 6.41 -7.96
CA ASP A 37 2.15 6.76 -9.31
C ASP A 37 2.63 5.54 -10.11
N TRP A 38 3.35 4.62 -9.47
CA TRP A 38 3.79 3.39 -10.12
C TRP A 38 2.60 2.50 -10.50
N LEU A 39 1.64 2.31 -9.59
CA LEU A 39 0.45 1.47 -9.84
C LEU A 39 -0.42 2.02 -10.96
N LYS A 40 -0.61 3.35 -11.02
CA LYS A 40 -1.31 4.03 -12.12
C LYS A 40 -0.66 3.80 -13.50
N ARG A 41 0.66 3.60 -13.54
CA ARG A 41 1.40 3.29 -14.78
C ARG A 41 1.41 1.80 -15.09
N ALA A 42 1.37 0.94 -14.07
CA ALA A 42 1.52 -0.50 -14.20
C ALA A 42 0.19 -1.22 -14.53
N LEU A 43 -0.95 -0.67 -14.11
CA LEU A 43 -2.26 -1.31 -14.24
C LEU A 43 -3.18 -0.52 -15.16
N HIS A 44 -3.91 -1.22 -16.02
CA HIS A 44 -4.93 -0.63 -16.90
C HIS A 44 -6.33 -0.60 -16.24
N ASN A 45 -6.50 -1.25 -15.09
CA ASN A 45 -7.75 -1.25 -14.33
C ASN A 45 -8.08 0.15 -13.78
N PRO A 46 -9.36 0.52 -13.63
CA PRO A 46 -9.76 1.60 -12.73
C PRO A 46 -9.28 1.27 -11.31
N LEU A 47 -8.46 2.13 -10.71
CA LEU A 47 -7.86 1.88 -9.40
C LEU A 47 -8.54 2.70 -8.30
N GLN A 48 -8.85 2.02 -7.20
CA GLN A 48 -9.25 2.64 -5.93
C GLN A 48 -8.16 2.35 -4.90
N PHE A 49 -7.67 3.40 -4.24
CA PHE A 49 -6.58 3.27 -3.28
C PHE A 49 -7.08 3.42 -1.84
N GLU A 50 -6.57 2.57 -0.96
CA GLU A 50 -6.72 2.66 0.50
C GLU A 50 -5.35 2.95 1.12
N PRO A 51 -4.94 4.22 1.22
CA PRO A 51 -3.65 4.57 1.79
C PRO A 51 -3.65 4.43 3.32
N ARG A 52 -2.53 3.95 3.86
CA ARG A 52 -2.25 3.90 5.29
C ARG A 52 -0.81 4.35 5.54
N LEU A 53 -0.62 5.22 6.52
CA LEU A 53 0.70 5.62 7.02
C LEU A 53 0.76 5.25 8.49
N ILE A 54 1.67 4.35 8.86
CA ILE A 54 1.76 3.77 10.20
C ILE A 54 3.22 3.71 10.69
N PRO A 55 3.47 3.69 12.01
CA PRO A 55 4.79 3.48 12.57
C PRO A 55 5.27 2.02 12.45
N ASP A 56 6.55 1.78 12.73
CA ASP A 56 7.19 0.46 12.74
C ASP A 56 6.81 -0.34 13.99
N GLU A 57 5.53 -0.75 14.04
CA GLU A 57 4.92 -1.48 15.15
C GLU A 57 4.20 -2.74 14.65
N LYS A 58 4.70 -3.91 15.03
CA LYS A 58 4.22 -5.21 14.52
C LYS A 58 2.71 -5.43 14.64
N ASP A 59 2.15 -5.13 15.81
CA ASP A 59 0.71 -5.34 16.05
C ASP A 59 -0.13 -4.39 15.20
N ARG A 60 0.34 -3.15 15.02
CA ARG A 60 -0.32 -2.16 14.16
C ARG A 60 -0.22 -2.51 12.69
N ILE A 61 0.93 -3.00 12.23
CA ILE A 61 1.10 -3.52 10.86
C ILE A 61 0.11 -4.66 10.62
N SER A 62 0.06 -5.63 11.54
CA SER A 62 -0.83 -6.79 11.44
C SER A 62 -2.31 -6.37 11.39
N ALA A 63 -2.75 -5.49 12.29
CA ALA A 63 -4.11 -4.97 12.30
C ALA A 63 -4.45 -4.22 10.99
N THR A 64 -3.54 -3.37 10.52
CA THR A 64 -3.73 -2.60 9.27
C THR A 64 -3.88 -3.52 8.07
N LEU A 65 -3.08 -4.60 7.98
CA LEU A 65 -3.18 -5.57 6.89
C LEU A 65 -4.52 -6.29 6.92
N VAL A 66 -4.99 -6.71 8.09
CA VAL A 66 -6.32 -7.34 8.26
C VAL A 66 -7.44 -6.38 7.84
N GLU A 67 -7.42 -5.14 8.32
CA GLU A 67 -8.41 -4.12 7.95
C GLU A 67 -8.48 -3.86 6.44
N LEU A 68 -7.33 -3.86 5.75
CA LEU A 68 -7.29 -3.66 4.30
C LEU A 68 -7.86 -4.85 3.53
N VAL A 69 -7.60 -6.08 4.00
CA VAL A 69 -8.18 -7.29 3.44
C VAL A 69 -9.70 -7.30 3.66
N ASP A 70 -10.16 -6.99 4.86
CA ASP A 70 -11.59 -6.90 5.21
C ASP A 70 -12.30 -5.77 4.44
N ALA A 71 -11.59 -4.69 4.13
CA ALA A 71 -12.09 -3.60 3.28
C ALA A 71 -12.18 -3.96 1.79
N GLY A 72 -11.84 -5.20 1.41
CA GLY A 72 -11.95 -5.73 0.05
C GLY A 72 -10.78 -5.39 -0.86
N CYS A 73 -9.60 -5.05 -0.32
CA CYS A 73 -8.42 -4.82 -1.14
C CYS A 73 -7.94 -6.13 -1.79
N SER A 74 -7.84 -6.15 -3.12
CA SER A 74 -7.35 -7.32 -3.87
C SER A 74 -5.83 -7.44 -3.85
N LEU A 75 -5.15 -6.34 -3.54
CA LEU A 75 -3.71 -6.24 -3.42
C LEU A 75 -3.39 -5.29 -2.26
N VAL A 76 -2.43 -5.66 -1.42
CA VAL A 76 -1.86 -4.77 -0.39
C VAL A 76 -0.35 -4.69 -0.60
N LEU A 77 0.17 -3.48 -0.69
CA LEU A 77 1.59 -3.19 -0.89
C LEU A 77 2.12 -2.38 0.29
N THR A 78 3.16 -2.90 0.93
CA THR A 78 3.86 -2.22 2.03
C THR A 78 5.19 -1.65 1.54
N THR A 79 5.58 -0.47 2.04
CA THR A 79 6.91 0.09 1.87
C THR A 79 7.46 0.54 3.22
N GLY A 80 8.76 0.33 3.46
CA GLY A 80 9.41 0.57 4.75
C GLY A 80 9.36 -0.62 5.72
N GLY A 81 10.24 -0.60 6.73
CA GLY A 81 10.34 -1.62 7.78
C GLY A 81 10.87 -3.00 7.36
N THR A 82 11.56 -3.12 6.21
CA THR A 82 12.07 -4.38 5.63
C THR A 82 13.59 -4.54 5.68
N GLY A 83 14.30 -3.66 6.37
CA GLY A 83 15.76 -3.75 6.56
C GLY A 83 16.17 -4.82 7.58
N ARG A 84 17.43 -4.73 8.05
CA ARG A 84 17.99 -5.64 9.09
C ARG A 84 18.06 -4.99 10.48
N ALA A 85 17.49 -3.81 10.66
CA ALA A 85 17.49 -3.12 11.95
C ALA A 85 16.51 -3.78 12.92
N LEU A 86 16.72 -3.59 14.23
CA LEU A 86 15.85 -4.14 15.28
C LEU A 86 14.38 -3.70 15.15
N ARG A 87 14.14 -2.58 14.46
CA ARG A 87 12.80 -2.01 14.23
C ARG A 87 12.19 -2.41 12.89
N ASP A 88 12.92 -3.11 12.02
CA ASP A 88 12.37 -3.62 10.77
C ASP A 88 11.52 -4.87 11.05
N VAL A 89 10.23 -4.66 11.30
CA VAL A 89 9.29 -5.69 11.76
C VAL A 89 8.14 -5.96 10.77
N THR A 90 8.29 -5.48 9.53
CA THR A 90 7.31 -5.71 8.46
C THR A 90 7.23 -7.17 7.99
N PRO A 91 8.34 -7.93 7.84
CA PRO A 91 8.29 -9.34 7.43
C PRO A 91 7.79 -10.32 8.52
#